data_AF-A0A920M8A8-F1
#
_entry.id   AF-A0A920M8A8-F1
#
_cell.length_a   1.000
_cell.length_b   1.000
_cell.length_c   1.000
_cell.angle_alpha   90.00
_cell.angle_beta   90.00
_cell.angle_gamma   90.00
#
_symmetry.space_group_name_H-M   'P 1'
#
loop_
_entity.id
_entity.type
_entity.pdbx_description
1 polymer ?
#
loop_
_entity_poly.entity_id
_entity_poly.type
_entity_poly.pdbx_seq_one_letter_code
_entity_poly.pdbx_strand_id
1 'polypeptide(L)' 'MLKTGGRIVCISFHSLEDRSVKQSFAPKRISYPKEIPLNNEVIKEFKVVAKKIKPSASELQRNKRSRSAIMRVFEKI' A
#
# COMPACT_ATOMS: atom_id res chain seq x y z
N MET A 1 -12.41 3.75 -12.60
CA MET A 1 -12.45 3.34 -11.17
C MET A 1 -12.37 1.83 -11.06
N LEU A 2 -11.69 1.27 -10.06
CA LEU A 2 -11.74 -0.17 -9.81
C LEU A 2 -13.10 -0.60 -9.29
N LYS A 3 -13.55 -1.78 -9.73
CA LYS A 3 -14.67 -2.50 -9.14
C LYS A 3 -14.26 -3.13 -7.81
N THR A 4 -15.23 -3.41 -6.94
CA THR A 4 -15.03 -4.22 -5.72
C THR A 4 -14.38 -5.56 -6.10
N GLY A 5 -13.36 -5.97 -5.34
CA GLY A 5 -12.50 -7.13 -5.62
C GLY A 5 -11.38 -6.86 -6.65
N GLY A 6 -11.34 -5.68 -7.27
CA GLY A 6 -10.27 -5.30 -8.20
C GLY A 6 -8.93 -5.14 -7.47
N ARG A 7 -7.84 -5.60 -8.09
CA ARG A 7 -6.49 -5.51 -7.54
C ARG A 7 -5.66 -4.44 -8.22
N ILE A 8 -4.88 -3.72 -7.43
CA ILE A 8 -3.84 -2.80 -7.89
C ILE A 8 -2.49 -3.38 -7.47
N VAL A 9 -1.58 -3.44 -8.44
CA VAL A 9 -0.17 -3.77 -8.20
C VAL A 9 0.65 -2.52 -8.45
N CYS A 10 1.44 -2.09 -7.47
CA CYS A 10 2.36 -0.97 -7.59
C CYS A 10 3.79 -1.48 -7.43
N ILE A 11 4.68 -1.08 -8.34
CA ILE A 11 6.12 -1.34 -8.24
C ILE A 11 6.80 0.02 -8.15
N SER A 12 7.52 0.22 -7.05
CA SER A 12 8.25 1.46 -6.76
C SER A 12 9.74 1.17 -6.73
N PHE A 13 10.56 2.05 -7.30
CA PHE A 13 12.01 1.90 -7.31
C PHE A 13 12.70 2.85 -6.33
N HIS A 14 12.00 3.92 -5.92
CA HIS A 14 12.50 4.83 -4.91
C HIS A 14 11.59 4.94 -3.68
N SER A 15 12.20 5.30 -2.56
CA SER A 15 11.53 5.39 -1.26
C SER A 15 10.39 6.40 -1.22
N LEU A 16 10.52 7.52 -1.94
CA LEU A 16 9.44 8.52 -2.03
C LEU A 16 8.19 7.97 -2.75
N GLU A 17 8.29 7.16 -3.82
CA GLU A 17 7.10 6.54 -4.45
C GLU A 17 6.46 5.54 -3.49
N ASP A 18 7.28 4.70 -2.85
CA ASP A 18 6.77 3.72 -1.89
C ASP A 18 6.03 4.41 -0.73
N ARG A 19 6.50 5.59 -0.31
CA ARG A 19 5.81 6.45 0.66
C ARG A 19 4.48 6.98 0.12
N SER A 20 4.47 7.52 -1.09
CA SER A 20 3.23 8.02 -1.73
C SER A 20 2.20 6.90 -1.87
N VAL A 21 2.60 5.74 -2.40
CA VAL A 21 1.75 4.54 -2.51
C VAL A 21 1.23 4.13 -1.13
N LYS A 22 2.11 4.07 -0.12
CA LYS A 22 1.69 3.73 1.25
C LYS A 22 0.63 4.68 1.79
N GLN A 23 0.76 5.98 1.53
CA GLN A 23 -0.17 7.00 2.01
C GLN A 23 -1.49 6.96 1.24
N SER A 24 -1.46 6.79 -0.09
CA SER A 24 -2.67 6.71 -0.91
C SER A 24 -3.58 5.54 -0.56
N PHE A 25 -3.01 4.41 -0.12
CA PHE A 25 -3.76 3.21 0.29
C PHE A 25 -3.86 3.06 1.82
N ALA A 26 -3.47 4.08 2.59
CA ALA A 26 -3.66 4.06 4.03
C ALA A 26 -5.14 4.24 4.39
N PRO A 27 -5.64 3.60 5.46
CA PRO A 27 -7.00 3.84 5.93
C PRO A 27 -7.17 5.28 6.40
N LYS A 28 -8.30 5.90 6.06
CA LYS A 28 -8.67 7.19 6.62
C LYS A 28 -9.08 6.98 8.07
N ARG A 29 -8.52 7.78 8.97
CA ARG A 29 -8.86 7.77 10.40
C ARG A 29 -9.53 9.09 10.73
N ILE A 30 -10.75 9.01 11.22
CA ILE A 30 -11.47 10.14 11.77
C ILE A 30 -11.33 10.03 13.27
N SER A 31 -10.63 10.99 13.86
CA SER A 31 -10.44 11.05 15.31
C SER A 31 -11.30 12.16 15.86
N TYR A 32 -12.08 11.85 16.89
CA TYR A 32 -12.91 12.82 17.59
C TYR A 32 -12.19 13.28 18.88
N PRO A 33 -12.45 14.52 19.36
CA PRO A 33 -12.01 14.96 20.67
C PRO A 33 -12.54 14.06 21.79
N LYS A 34 -11.73 13.85 22.84
CA LYS A 34 -12.09 12.97 23.99
C LYS A 34 -13.32 13.42 24.77
N GLU A 35 -13.72 14.67 24.62
CA GLU A 35 -14.85 15.29 25.32
C GLU A 35 -16.21 14.90 24.69
N ILE A 36 -16.20 14.32 23.50
CA ILE A 36 -17.40 13.90 22.77
C ILE A 36 -17.55 12.38 22.94
N PRO A 37 -18.74 11.86 23.27
CA PRO A 37 -18.99 10.41 23.37
C PRO A 37 -19.10 9.75 21.99
N LEU A 38 -18.15 10.03 21.09
CA LEU A 38 -18.03 9.42 19.77
C LEU A 38 -16.76 8.57 19.69
N ASN A 39 -16.89 7.39 19.10
CA ASN A 39 -15.74 6.53 18.83
C ASN A 39 -15.00 6.97 17.57
N ASN A 40 -13.68 6.81 17.58
CA ASN A 40 -12.86 7.03 16.39
C ASN A 40 -13.24 6.04 15.28
N GLU A 41 -13.32 6.53 14.05
CA GLU A 41 -13.70 5.72 12.89
C GLU A 41 -12.48 5.44 12.00
N VAL A 42 -12.42 4.23 11.46
CA VAL A 42 -11.37 3.81 10.52
C VAL A 42 -12.02 3.31 9.25
N ILE A 43 -11.96 4.15 8.21
CA ILE A 43 -12.53 3.84 6.89
C ILE A 43 -11.44 3.16 6.04
N LYS A 44 -11.66 1.90 5.68
CA LYS A 44 -10.78 1.09 4.82
C LYS A 44 -11.42 0.90 3.45
N GLU A 45 -10.94 1.63 2.45
CA GLU A 45 -11.36 1.46 1.05
C GLU A 45 -10.58 0.34 0.34
N PHE A 46 -9.40 0.00 0.85
CA PHE A 46 -8.51 -1.01 0.26
C PHE A 46 -7.99 -1.98 1.32
N LYS A 47 -7.89 -3.25 0.95
CA LYS A 47 -7.23 -4.32 1.68
C LYS A 47 -5.79 -4.46 1.20
N VAL A 48 -4.84 -4.50 2.12
CA VAL A 48 -3.44 -4.80 1.80
C VAL A 48 -3.29 -6.32 1.63
N VAL A 49 -3.05 -6.78 0.40
CA VAL A 49 -2.81 -8.19 0.10
C VAL A 49 -1.33 -8.53 0.31
N ALA A 50 -0.42 -7.66 -0.19
CA ALA A 50 1.01 -7.83 -0.01
C ALA A 50 1.67 -6.52 0.44
N LYS A 51 2.35 -6.56 1.58
CA LYS A 51 2.93 -5.36 2.23
C LYS A 51 4.19 -4.85 1.56
N LYS A 52 5.15 -5.73 1.25
CA LYS A 52 6.44 -5.38 0.64
C LYS A 52 7.09 -6.63 0.05
N ILE A 53 7.06 -6.76 -1.27
CA ILE A 53 7.74 -7.84 -1.98
C ILE A 53 9.00 -7.26 -2.61
N LYS A 54 10.14 -7.93 -2.35
CA LYS A 54 11.46 -7.59 -2.90
C LYS A 54 11.83 -8.60 -3.99
N PRO A 55 12.74 -8.23 -4.91
CA PRO A 55 13.25 -9.14 -5.92
C PRO A 55 14.02 -10.29 -5.28
N SER A 56 13.99 -11.45 -5.93
CA SER A 56 14.78 -12.61 -5.52
C SER A 56 16.26 -12.46 -5.90
N ALA A 57 17.16 -13.25 -5.31
CA ALA A 57 18.59 -13.21 -5.61
C ALA A 57 18.90 -13.53 -7.09
N SER A 58 18.18 -14.49 -7.68
CA SER A 58 18.31 -14.84 -9.11
C SER A 58 17.91 -13.67 -10.03
N GLU A 59 16.89 -12.91 -9.62
CA GLU A 59 16.39 -11.74 -10.34
C GLU A 59 17.36 -10.58 -10.26
N LEU A 60 18.03 -10.39 -9.13
CA LEU A 60 19.10 -9.39 -8.96
C LEU A 60 20.31 -9.70 -9.83
N GLN A 61 20.66 -10.98 -10.01
CA GLN A 61 21.73 -11.39 -10.90
C GLN A 61 21.38 -11.14 -12.38
N ARG A 62 20.15 -11.45 -12.78
CA ARG A 62 19.67 -11.21 -14.16
C ARG A 62 19.40 -9.74 -14.45
N ASN A 63 18.92 -8.97 -13.46
CA ASN A 63 18.57 -7.57 -13.61
C ASN A 63 18.94 -6.77 -12.36
N LYS A 64 20.11 -6.13 -12.41
CA LYS A 64 20.60 -5.25 -11.33
C LYS A 64 19.68 -4.04 -11.07
N ARG A 65 18.90 -3.58 -12.05
CA ARG A 65 17.98 -2.44 -11.86
C ARG A 65 16.82 -2.78 -10.92
N SER A 66 16.49 -4.06 -10.76
CA SER A 66 15.46 -4.51 -9.83
C SER A 66 15.86 -4.36 -8.37
N ARG A 67 17.15 -4.13 -8.03
CA ARG A 67 17.66 -4.02 -6.66
C ARG A 67 16.79 -3.22 -5.70
N SER A 68 16.27 -2.10 -6.15
CA SER A 68 15.50 -1.16 -5.33
C SER A 68 13.98 -1.32 -5.51
N ALA A 69 13.54 -2.25 -6.35
CA ALA A 69 12.13 -2.47 -6.63
C ALA A 69 11.41 -2.99 -5.37
N ILE A 70 10.27 -2.39 -5.08
CA ILE A 70 9.35 -2.77 -4.03
C ILE A 70 7.99 -2.95 -4.69
N MET A 71 7.47 -4.17 -4.65
CA MET A 71 6.12 -4.46 -5.10
C MET A 71 5.14 -4.48 -3.93
N ARG A 72 4.00 -3.81 -4.11
CA ARG A 72 2.85 -3.82 -3.18
C ARG A 72 1.57 -4.17 -3.92
N VAL A 73 0.68 -4.88 -3.24
CA VAL A 73 -0.60 -5.31 -3.80
C VAL A 73 -1.73 -4.90 -2.88
N PHE A 74 -2.71 -4.20 -3.45
CA PHE A 74 -3.91 -3.74 -2.78
C PHE A 74 -5.14 -4.28 -3.50
N GLU A 75 -6.19 -4.59 -2.77
CA GLU A 75 -7.47 -5.04 -3.31
C GLU A 75 -8.57 -4.10 -2.84
N LYS A 76 -9.43 -3.65 -3.75
CA LYS A 76 -10.56 -2.79 -3.41
C LYS A 76 -11.64 -3.61 -2.70
N ILE A 77 -12.08 -3.13 -1.53
CA ILE A 77 -13.16 -3.72 -0.74
C ILE A 77 -14.51 -3.18 -1.24
#